data_AF-A0A2E7UEH8-F1
#
_entry.id   AF-A0A2E7UEH8-F1
#
_cell.length_a   1.000
_cell.length_b   1.000
_cell.length_c   1.000
_cell.angle_alpha   90.00
_cell.angle_beta   90.00
_cell.angle_gamma   90.00
#
_symmetry.space_group_name_H-M   'P 1'
#
loop_
_entity.id
_entity.type
_entity.pdbx_description
1 polymer ?
#
loop_
_entity_poly.entity_id
_entity_poly.type
_entity_poly.pdbx_seq_one_letter_code
_entity_poly.pdbx_strand_id
1 'polypeptide(L)'
;MKRPAYFALVATCALALTTPAQADTLREALAEAYRTNPNLQAARAQLRATDENVAIEKADGRPNVTAQGALTEFLKQNSTSFFAPERALTANVDLGVPLYSGGAVKNSIRAAKERVEAGRADLRGTESAIFSQVVAAYMDVLRGEALVGLSANQVEVLTVNLQATSDRFEIGDVTRTDVAQSQSRLALAQGDLRSAQAGLIQARETYIQLVGSAPGQLEPPPPLPNLPDNTRMAVDVALDNNPDLIAARERAAAAGYDIDVAGASRLPRVSAFVGYDYQNFLGSVPDSPLDPDDPNSPLIGSPQTATASSAGLSLSIPLFQGGRPAALQRQAQARASAALDQVIAAERDVIAQVRAAFASYSAALAIIDSSREAVAAAELSLEGVRAENSIGNRTVLDVLNAEQELLLSRVDLVTARRNAYVAGFTLLAAMGLAEARDLGIEGGALYDPLVNYDRVSGRWNDWDRGSDPEALGTRTIDIPAADAEIRDVYGPVLDPETD
;
A
#
# COMPACT_ATOMS: atom_id res chain seq x y z
N MET A 1 -64.35 12.43 55.75
CA MET A 1 -63.86 13.81 56.01
C MET A 1 -62.69 14.10 55.08
N LYS A 2 -62.82 15.15 54.26
CA LYS A 2 -61.80 16.03 53.61
C LYS A 2 -60.64 15.41 52.77
N ARG A 3 -60.57 15.85 51.49
CA ARG A 3 -59.53 15.71 50.43
C ARG A 3 -58.19 16.46 50.79
N PRO A 4 -57.10 16.57 49.96
CA PRO A 4 -56.87 16.21 48.53
C PRO A 4 -55.42 15.79 48.04
N ALA A 5 -55.32 15.45 46.73
CA ALA A 5 -54.22 15.61 45.72
C ALA A 5 -52.86 14.87 45.90
N TYR A 6 -52.17 14.32 44.88
CA TYR A 6 -51.78 14.85 43.55
C TYR A 6 -51.53 13.75 42.49
N PHE A 7 -51.73 14.11 41.21
CA PHE A 7 -51.30 13.44 39.97
C PHE A 7 -49.78 13.51 39.78
N ALA A 8 -49.16 12.46 39.24
CA ALA A 8 -47.86 12.56 38.55
C ALA A 8 -47.84 11.64 37.33
N LEU A 9 -47.75 12.27 36.16
CA LEU A 9 -47.79 11.73 34.82
C LEU A 9 -46.33 11.48 34.40
N VAL A 10 -45.94 10.23 34.19
CA VAL A 10 -44.58 9.88 33.72
C VAL A 10 -44.54 10.09 32.20
N ALA A 11 -44.00 11.23 31.79
CA ALA A 11 -43.66 11.52 30.40
C ALA A 11 -42.26 10.94 30.10
N THR A 12 -42.22 9.93 29.25
CA THR A 12 -41.00 9.32 28.72
C THR A 12 -40.39 10.26 27.68
N CYS A 13 -39.48 11.16 28.09
CA CYS A 13 -38.64 11.92 27.16
C CYS A 13 -37.51 11.01 26.65
N ALA A 14 -37.65 10.52 25.42
CA ALA A 14 -36.55 9.99 24.63
C ALA A 14 -35.59 11.13 24.29
N LEU A 15 -34.52 11.27 25.06
CA LEU A 15 -33.37 12.09 24.69
C LEU A 15 -32.61 11.35 23.59
N ALA A 16 -32.91 11.73 22.34
CA ALA A 16 -32.01 11.47 21.23
C ALA A 16 -30.69 12.19 21.52
N LEU A 17 -29.67 11.42 21.89
CA LEU A 17 -28.28 11.85 21.87
C LEU A 17 -27.91 12.08 20.41
N THR A 18 -28.15 13.28 19.91
CA THR A 18 -27.51 13.76 18.68
C THR A 18 -26.03 13.90 19.00
N THR A 19 -25.22 12.88 18.69
CA THR A 19 -23.78 13.06 18.56
C THR A 19 -23.56 14.18 17.55
N PRO A 20 -22.78 15.23 17.87
CA PRO A 20 -22.41 16.20 16.86
C PRO A 20 -21.75 15.43 15.72
N ALA A 21 -22.25 15.59 14.50
CA ALA A 21 -21.57 15.11 13.32
C ALA A 21 -20.24 15.87 13.25
N GLN A 22 -19.17 15.26 13.74
CA GLN A 22 -17.81 15.72 13.49
C GLN A 22 -17.62 15.61 11.98
N ALA A 23 -17.27 16.71 11.34
CA ALA A 23 -16.97 16.69 9.92
C ALA A 23 -15.65 15.92 9.73
N ASP A 24 -15.63 15.03 8.74
CA ASP A 24 -14.48 14.17 8.47
C ASP A 24 -13.35 15.02 7.89
N THR A 25 -12.28 15.18 8.67
CA THR A 25 -11.10 15.90 8.24
C THR A 25 -10.26 15.05 7.28
N LEU A 26 -9.51 15.69 6.39
CA LEU A 26 -8.55 14.98 5.52
C LEU A 26 -7.58 14.09 6.33
N ARG A 27 -7.20 14.54 7.53
CA ARG A 27 -6.32 13.79 8.45
C ARG A 27 -6.97 12.49 8.92
N GLU A 28 -8.25 12.51 9.27
CA GLU A 28 -9.00 11.32 9.68
C GLU A 28 -9.18 10.35 8.51
N ALA A 29 -9.48 10.85 7.32
CA ALA A 29 -9.56 10.03 6.11
C ALA A 29 -8.23 9.30 5.81
N LEU A 30 -7.10 10.01 5.94
CA LEU A 30 -5.77 9.41 5.79
C LEU A 30 -5.44 8.42 6.92
N ALA A 31 -5.81 8.73 8.16
CA ALA A 31 -5.62 7.84 9.31
C ALA A 31 -6.42 6.55 9.18
N GLU A 32 -7.65 6.65 8.71
CA GLU A 32 -8.52 5.50 8.47
C GLU A 32 -7.96 4.65 7.34
N ALA A 33 -7.65 5.24 6.18
CA ALA A 33 -7.00 4.53 5.07
C ALA A 33 -5.69 3.86 5.50
N TYR A 34 -4.89 4.50 6.36
CA TYR A 34 -3.65 3.91 6.88
C TYR A 34 -3.88 2.63 7.71
N ARG A 35 -5.03 2.51 8.37
CA ARG A 35 -5.40 1.34 9.18
C ARG A 35 -6.12 0.28 8.35
N THR A 36 -7.00 0.70 7.44
CA THR A 36 -7.99 -0.19 6.82
C THR A 36 -7.68 -0.58 5.38
N ASN A 37 -6.80 0.16 4.69
CA ASN A 37 -6.60 -0.05 3.26
C ASN A 37 -5.96 -1.43 2.99
N PRO A 38 -6.60 -2.29 2.18
CA PRO A 38 -6.13 -3.66 1.96
C PRO A 38 -4.80 -3.74 1.21
N ASN A 39 -4.52 -2.78 0.30
CA ASN A 39 -3.24 -2.75 -0.43
C ASN A 39 -2.09 -2.43 0.52
N LEU A 40 -2.31 -1.52 1.48
CA LEU A 40 -1.31 -1.20 2.50
C LEU A 40 -1.08 -2.37 3.45
N GLN A 41 -2.16 -3.05 3.88
CA GLN A 41 -2.04 -4.24 4.74
C GLN A 41 -1.30 -5.39 4.03
N ALA A 42 -1.53 -5.57 2.73
CA ALA A 42 -0.78 -6.53 1.92
C ALA A 42 0.70 -6.17 1.82
N ALA A 43 1.04 -4.90 1.59
CA ALA A 43 2.43 -4.43 1.57
C ALA A 43 3.14 -4.65 2.91
N ARG A 44 2.47 -4.37 4.05
CA ARG A 44 2.99 -4.66 5.40
C ARG A 44 3.22 -6.16 5.61
N ALA A 45 2.30 -7.01 5.16
CA ALA A 45 2.47 -8.47 5.24
C ALA A 45 3.65 -8.95 4.38
N GLN A 46 3.85 -8.36 3.20
CA GLN A 46 4.98 -8.66 2.33
C GLN A 46 6.31 -8.25 2.97
N LEU A 47 6.37 -7.09 3.64
CA LEU A 47 7.55 -6.69 4.42
C LEU A 47 7.84 -7.68 5.55
N ARG A 48 6.80 -8.09 6.31
CA ARG A 48 6.96 -9.10 7.37
C ARG A 48 7.51 -10.43 6.83
N ALA A 49 7.11 -10.84 5.63
CA ALA A 49 7.67 -12.00 4.96
C ALA A 49 9.15 -11.80 4.57
N THR A 50 9.50 -10.60 4.10
CA THR A 50 10.90 -10.24 3.80
C THR A 50 11.77 -10.23 5.06
N ASP A 51 11.25 -9.79 6.22
CA ASP A 51 11.98 -9.82 7.50
C ASP A 51 12.44 -11.25 7.87
N GLU A 52 11.60 -12.26 7.60
CA GLU A 52 11.90 -13.67 7.91
C GLU A 52 13.11 -14.19 7.12
N ASN A 53 13.43 -13.61 5.96
CA ASN A 53 14.61 -14.01 5.19
C ASN A 53 15.91 -13.84 6.00
N VAL A 54 15.98 -12.88 6.93
CA VAL A 54 17.16 -12.73 7.78
C VAL A 54 17.28 -13.90 8.77
N ALA A 55 16.17 -14.43 9.28
CA ALA A 55 16.20 -15.62 10.12
C ALA A 55 16.55 -16.88 9.32
N ILE A 56 16.02 -16.99 8.09
CA ILE A 56 16.32 -18.08 7.15
C ILE A 56 17.83 -18.11 6.82
N GLU A 57 18.42 -16.98 6.42
CA GLU A 57 19.86 -16.93 6.11
C GLU A 57 20.74 -17.14 7.36
N LYS A 58 20.25 -16.79 8.56
CA LYS A 58 20.93 -17.14 9.81
C LYS A 58 20.88 -18.64 10.10
N ALA A 59 19.82 -19.34 9.70
CA ALA A 59 19.64 -20.76 9.97
C ALA A 59 20.73 -21.62 9.30
N ASP A 60 21.21 -21.22 8.13
CA ASP A 60 22.35 -21.85 7.44
C ASP A 60 23.66 -21.82 8.23
N GLY A 61 23.75 -20.94 9.24
CA GLY A 61 24.88 -20.84 10.18
C GLY A 61 24.63 -21.49 11.54
N ARG A 62 23.49 -22.15 11.75
CA ARG A 62 23.11 -22.73 13.05
C ARG A 62 23.33 -24.23 13.08
N PRO A 63 23.44 -24.82 14.29
CA PRO A 63 23.35 -26.25 14.48
C PRO A 63 22.05 -26.80 13.87
N ASN A 64 22.15 -27.89 13.12
CA ASN A 64 21.00 -28.67 12.68
C ASN A 64 21.02 -30.05 13.34
N VAL A 65 19.85 -30.57 13.69
CA VAL A 65 19.69 -31.93 14.22
C VAL A 65 18.73 -32.66 13.32
N THR A 66 19.14 -33.82 12.83
CA THR A 66 18.31 -34.65 11.96
C THR A 66 18.26 -36.06 12.52
N ALA A 67 17.09 -36.67 12.50
CA ALA A 67 16.91 -38.07 12.83
C ALA A 67 16.37 -38.79 11.59
N GLN A 68 16.95 -39.93 11.25
CA GLN A 68 16.43 -40.80 10.19
C GLN A 68 16.26 -42.22 10.73
N GLY A 69 15.24 -42.89 10.21
CA GLY A 69 14.98 -44.30 10.49
C GLY A 69 14.62 -44.99 9.18
N ALA A 70 15.26 -46.12 8.90
CA ALA A 70 15.00 -46.92 7.72
C ALA A 70 14.84 -48.39 8.12
N LEU A 71 13.76 -49.01 7.64
CA LEU A 71 13.59 -50.46 7.66
C LEU A 71 13.84 -50.96 6.25
N THR A 72 14.92 -51.72 6.07
CA THR A 72 15.29 -52.32 4.80
C THR A 72 15.08 -53.82 4.86
N GLU A 73 14.35 -54.36 3.89
CA GLU A 73 14.19 -55.81 3.68
C GLU A 73 14.94 -56.21 2.41
N PHE A 74 15.89 -57.14 2.55
CA PHE A 74 16.75 -57.59 1.47
C PHE A 74 16.11 -58.80 0.77
N LEU A 75 15.23 -58.51 -0.20
CA LEU A 75 14.47 -59.52 -0.95
C LEU A 75 15.34 -60.54 -1.71
N LYS A 76 16.60 -60.19 -2.00
CA LYS A 76 17.56 -61.10 -2.60
C LYS A 76 18.93 -60.93 -1.93
N GLN A 77 19.36 -61.97 -1.25
CA GLN A 77 20.65 -62.01 -0.56
C GLN A 77 21.80 -62.21 -1.55
N ASN A 78 22.94 -61.61 -1.25
CA ASN A 78 24.15 -61.81 -2.03
C ASN A 78 24.72 -63.21 -1.74
N SER A 79 24.83 -64.05 -2.77
CA SER A 79 25.30 -65.44 -2.64
C SER A 79 26.76 -65.57 -2.16
N THR A 80 27.52 -64.48 -2.10
CA THR A 80 28.89 -64.44 -1.56
C THR A 80 28.97 -63.94 -0.11
N SER A 81 27.85 -63.52 0.49
CA SER A 81 27.82 -62.99 1.86
C SER A 81 27.10 -63.96 2.79
N PHE A 82 27.87 -64.78 3.52
CA PHE A 82 27.37 -65.77 4.47
C PHE A 82 26.67 -65.18 5.70
N PHE A 83 26.78 -63.87 5.92
CA PHE A 83 26.22 -63.13 7.06
C PHE A 83 25.31 -61.98 6.62
N ALA A 84 24.72 -62.07 5.41
CA ALA A 84 23.81 -61.04 4.94
C ALA A 84 22.50 -61.07 5.75
N PRO A 85 22.11 -59.99 6.45
CA PRO A 85 20.84 -59.91 7.12
C PRO A 85 19.69 -59.89 6.11
N GLU A 86 18.58 -60.56 6.43
CA GLU A 86 17.34 -60.47 5.63
C GLU A 86 16.65 -59.12 5.85
N ARG A 87 16.82 -58.52 7.04
CA ARG A 87 16.18 -57.27 7.46
C ARG A 87 17.14 -56.43 8.28
N ALA A 88 17.13 -55.13 8.06
CA ALA A 88 17.88 -54.19 8.88
C ALA A 88 17.00 -52.99 9.22
N LEU A 89 16.82 -52.74 10.51
CA LEU A 89 16.35 -51.47 11.03
C LEU A 89 17.58 -50.62 11.37
N THR A 90 17.76 -49.50 10.67
CA THR A 90 18.73 -48.48 11.01
C THR A 90 18.01 -47.25 11.54
N ALA A 91 18.56 -46.64 12.58
CA ALA A 91 18.13 -45.35 13.09
C ALA A 91 19.39 -44.53 13.40
N ASN A 92 19.48 -43.32 12.85
CA ASN A 92 20.61 -42.42 13.08
C ASN A 92 20.10 -41.06 13.54
N VAL A 93 20.86 -40.43 14.42
CA VAL A 93 20.65 -39.05 14.88
C VAL A 93 21.94 -38.29 14.65
N ASP A 94 21.90 -37.27 13.82
CA ASP A 94 23.04 -36.47 13.43
C ASP A 94 22.84 -35.00 13.81
N LEU A 95 23.81 -34.45 14.54
CA LEU A 95 23.96 -33.04 14.84
C LEU A 95 25.09 -32.48 13.97
N GLY A 96 24.76 -31.55 13.07
CA GLY A 96 25.73 -30.82 12.25
C GLY A 96 25.84 -29.36 12.67
N VAL A 97 27.06 -28.86 12.88
CA VAL A 97 27.32 -27.45 13.21
C VAL A 97 28.26 -26.84 12.17
N PRO A 98 27.79 -25.93 11.31
CA PRO A 98 28.68 -25.18 10.41
C PRO A 98 29.52 -24.20 11.23
N LEU A 99 30.84 -24.38 11.24
CA LEU A 99 31.77 -23.48 11.96
C LEU A 99 32.28 -22.37 11.04
N TYR A 100 32.53 -22.70 9.77
CA TYR A 100 33.00 -21.76 8.77
C TYR A 100 32.51 -22.15 7.37
N SER A 101 31.82 -21.25 6.69
CA SER A 101 31.24 -21.49 5.35
C SER A 101 31.86 -20.58 4.28
N GLY A 102 33.15 -20.23 4.40
CA GLY A 102 33.82 -19.36 3.44
C GLY A 102 33.27 -17.92 3.41
N GLY A 103 32.59 -17.48 4.47
CA GLY A 103 31.90 -16.19 4.50
C GLY A 103 30.52 -16.16 3.82
N ALA A 104 30.06 -17.25 3.20
CA ALA A 104 28.76 -17.33 2.53
C ALA A 104 27.62 -16.89 3.45
N VAL A 105 27.44 -17.56 4.58
CA VAL A 105 26.39 -17.27 5.57
C VAL A 105 26.43 -15.82 6.05
N LYS A 106 27.63 -15.30 6.37
CA LYS A 106 27.80 -13.92 6.84
C LYS A 106 27.32 -12.91 5.80
N ASN A 107 27.67 -13.12 4.53
CA ASN A 107 27.31 -12.21 3.45
C ASN A 107 25.85 -12.40 3.01
N SER A 108 25.29 -13.61 3.08
CA SER A 108 23.86 -13.83 2.85
C SER A 108 23.01 -13.10 3.89
N ILE A 109 23.40 -13.13 5.18
CA ILE A 109 22.73 -12.36 6.23
C ILE A 109 22.79 -10.85 5.94
N ARG A 110 23.94 -10.34 5.46
CA ARG A 110 24.06 -8.92 5.08
C ARG A 110 23.17 -8.59 3.88
N ALA A 111 23.19 -9.40 2.84
CA ALA A 111 22.32 -9.25 1.67
C ALA A 111 20.84 -9.25 2.06
N ALA A 112 20.42 -10.16 2.95
CA ALA A 112 19.05 -10.21 3.43
C ALA A 112 18.66 -8.97 4.25
N LYS A 113 19.57 -8.41 5.05
CA LYS A 113 19.34 -7.15 5.77
C LYS A 113 19.14 -5.97 4.82
N GLU A 114 19.98 -5.80 3.81
CA GLU A 114 19.78 -4.72 2.83
C GLU A 114 18.47 -4.92 2.05
N ARG A 115 18.06 -6.16 1.76
CA ARG A 115 16.74 -6.43 1.18
C ARG A 115 15.57 -6.07 2.11
N VAL A 116 15.73 -6.21 3.42
CA VAL A 116 14.74 -5.74 4.40
C VAL A 116 14.67 -4.21 4.38
N GLU A 117 15.80 -3.50 4.39
CA GLU A 117 15.80 -2.03 4.28
C GLU A 117 15.18 -1.56 2.96
N ALA A 118 15.47 -2.24 1.84
CA ALA A 118 14.80 -2.00 0.57
C ALA A 118 13.28 -2.19 0.66
N GLY A 119 12.83 -3.28 1.30
CA GLY A 119 11.41 -3.55 1.51
C GLY A 119 10.71 -2.52 2.41
N ARG A 120 11.42 -1.92 3.37
CA ARG A 120 10.89 -0.81 4.19
C ARG A 120 10.72 0.45 3.35
N ALA A 121 11.68 0.75 2.50
CA ALA A 121 11.56 1.86 1.56
C ALA A 121 10.42 1.62 0.54
N ASP A 122 10.24 0.40 0.04
CA ASP A 122 9.08 0.04 -0.81
C ASP A 122 7.73 0.25 -0.10
N LEU A 123 7.66 -0.10 1.19
CA LEU A 123 6.46 0.16 2.00
C LEU A 123 6.18 1.66 2.11
N ARG A 124 7.21 2.49 2.35
CA ARG A 124 7.08 3.96 2.37
C ARG A 124 6.59 4.52 1.03
N GLY A 125 7.07 3.99 -0.09
CA GLY A 125 6.58 4.33 -1.43
C GLY A 125 5.11 3.96 -1.63
N THR A 126 4.72 2.76 -1.17
CA THR A 126 3.32 2.31 -1.21
C THR A 126 2.41 3.18 -0.34
N GLU A 127 2.86 3.55 0.86
CA GLU A 127 2.16 4.49 1.75
C GLU A 127 1.92 5.84 1.07
N SER A 128 2.98 6.44 0.50
CA SER A 128 2.91 7.73 -0.20
C SER A 128 1.94 7.68 -1.40
N ALA A 129 1.94 6.58 -2.15
CA ALA A 129 1.02 6.38 -3.28
C ALA A 129 -0.44 6.29 -2.83
N ILE A 130 -0.73 5.52 -1.76
CA ILE A 130 -2.08 5.39 -1.21
C ILE A 130 -2.57 6.73 -0.67
N PHE A 131 -1.72 7.47 0.06
CA PHE A 131 -2.11 8.81 0.54
C PHE A 131 -2.38 9.78 -0.59
N SER A 132 -1.59 9.75 -1.67
CA SER A 132 -1.85 10.57 -2.86
C SER A 132 -3.20 10.24 -3.50
N GLN A 133 -3.56 8.96 -3.55
CA GLN A 133 -4.86 8.51 -4.05
C GLN A 133 -6.01 8.94 -3.13
N VAL A 134 -5.85 8.83 -1.81
CA VAL A 134 -6.84 9.28 -0.83
C VAL A 134 -7.05 10.78 -0.90
N VAL A 135 -5.98 11.58 -0.99
CA VAL A 135 -6.08 13.03 -1.16
C VAL A 135 -6.80 13.39 -2.47
N ALA A 136 -6.48 12.71 -3.57
CA ALA A 136 -7.17 12.92 -4.84
C ALA A 136 -8.68 12.60 -4.73
N ALA A 137 -9.04 11.46 -4.14
CA ALA A 137 -10.43 11.05 -3.94
C ALA A 137 -11.19 12.02 -3.01
N TYR A 138 -10.57 12.45 -1.90
CA TYR A 138 -11.14 13.44 -0.99
C TYR A 138 -11.47 14.75 -1.72
N MET A 139 -10.50 15.27 -2.47
CA MET A 139 -10.69 16.49 -3.25
C MET A 139 -11.67 16.33 -4.41
N ASP A 140 -11.81 15.11 -4.96
CA ASP A 140 -12.81 14.81 -5.98
C ASP A 140 -14.24 14.78 -5.43
N VAL A 141 -14.44 14.34 -4.19
CA VAL A 141 -15.75 14.45 -3.51
C VAL A 141 -16.09 15.92 -3.29
N LEU A 142 -15.18 16.71 -2.70
CA LEU A 142 -15.40 18.15 -2.48
C LEU A 142 -15.70 18.90 -3.79
N ARG A 143 -14.93 18.60 -4.85
CA ARG A 143 -15.18 19.15 -6.19
C ARG A 143 -16.56 18.71 -6.71
N GLY A 144 -16.89 17.43 -6.59
CA GLY A 144 -18.17 16.88 -7.02
C GLY A 144 -19.37 17.53 -6.34
N GLU A 145 -19.29 17.75 -5.02
CA GLU A 145 -20.33 18.43 -4.24
C GLU A 145 -20.51 19.88 -4.70
N ALA A 146 -19.40 20.61 -4.91
CA ALA A 146 -19.44 21.96 -5.45
C ALA A 146 -20.05 22.01 -6.86
N LEU A 147 -19.74 21.05 -7.75
CA LEU A 147 -20.33 21.00 -9.09
C LEU A 147 -21.83 20.69 -9.05
N VAL A 148 -22.27 19.75 -8.22
CA VAL A 148 -23.71 19.48 -8.04
C VAL A 148 -24.41 20.72 -7.50
N GLY A 149 -23.82 21.43 -6.53
CA GLY A 149 -24.36 22.68 -6.00
C GLY A 149 -24.48 23.79 -7.07
N LEU A 150 -23.45 23.97 -7.89
CA LEU A 150 -23.45 24.93 -9.01
C LEU A 150 -24.49 24.57 -10.08
N SER A 151 -24.57 23.29 -10.47
CA SER A 151 -25.56 22.83 -11.44
C SER A 151 -26.99 22.91 -10.91
N ALA A 152 -27.22 22.64 -9.62
CA ALA A 152 -28.53 22.77 -9.00
C ALA A 152 -28.99 24.24 -8.97
N ASN A 153 -28.09 25.15 -8.60
CA ASN A 153 -28.35 26.59 -8.66
C ASN A 153 -28.65 27.06 -10.10
N GLN A 154 -27.93 26.54 -11.10
CA GLN A 154 -28.22 26.87 -12.50
C GLN A 154 -29.62 26.42 -12.93
N VAL A 155 -30.09 25.24 -12.52
CA VAL A 155 -31.45 24.77 -12.80
C VAL A 155 -32.48 25.70 -12.15
N GLU A 156 -32.25 26.14 -10.91
CA GLU A 156 -33.13 27.08 -10.22
C GLU A 156 -33.19 28.43 -10.96
N VAL A 157 -32.04 29.03 -11.28
CA VAL A 157 -31.95 30.30 -12.01
C VAL A 157 -32.64 30.22 -13.38
N LEU A 158 -32.42 29.14 -14.14
CA LEU A 158 -33.06 28.96 -15.45
C LEU A 158 -34.56 28.68 -15.35
N THR A 159 -35.02 28.08 -14.25
CA THR A 159 -36.45 27.90 -13.99
C THR A 159 -37.12 29.26 -13.77
N VAL A 160 -36.51 30.13 -12.98
CA VAL A 160 -36.99 31.52 -12.77
C VAL A 160 -36.96 32.31 -14.08
N ASN A 161 -35.88 32.20 -14.86
CA ASN A 161 -35.77 32.88 -16.17
C ASN A 161 -36.82 32.39 -17.18
N LEU A 162 -37.11 31.08 -17.20
CA LEU A 162 -38.18 30.53 -18.04
C LEU A 162 -39.55 31.06 -17.61
N GLN A 163 -39.82 31.13 -16.31
CA GLN A 163 -41.07 31.69 -15.78
C GLN A 163 -41.22 33.16 -16.20
N ALA A 164 -40.20 33.98 -15.94
CA ALA A 164 -40.20 35.39 -16.31
C ALA A 164 -40.36 35.62 -17.83
N THR A 165 -39.69 34.81 -18.66
CA THR A 165 -39.81 34.89 -20.13
C THR A 165 -41.20 34.46 -20.60
N SER A 166 -41.82 33.48 -19.93
CA SER A 166 -43.20 33.05 -20.23
C SER A 166 -44.21 34.13 -19.88
N ASP A 167 -44.09 34.75 -18.70
CA ASP A 167 -44.96 35.84 -18.26
C ASP A 167 -44.86 37.05 -19.22
N ARG A 168 -43.64 37.39 -19.67
CA ARG A 168 -43.40 38.44 -20.67
C ARG A 168 -43.96 38.10 -22.05
N PHE A 169 -44.00 36.82 -22.42
CA PHE A 169 -44.58 36.37 -23.67
C PHE A 169 -46.11 36.53 -23.66
N GLU A 170 -46.77 36.24 -22.54
CA GLU A 170 -48.23 36.38 -22.38
C GLU A 170 -48.71 37.83 -22.56
N ILE A 171 -47.89 38.81 -22.16
CA ILE A 171 -48.15 40.24 -22.37
C ILE A 171 -47.65 40.76 -23.72
N GLY A 172 -47.05 39.90 -24.56
CA GLY A 172 -46.58 40.22 -25.91
C GLY A 172 -45.26 40.99 -25.99
N ASP A 173 -44.46 41.02 -24.91
CA ASP A 173 -43.18 41.74 -24.81
C ASP A 173 -41.99 40.96 -25.39
N VAL A 174 -42.08 39.62 -25.43
CA VAL A 174 -41.05 38.73 -26.02
C VAL A 174 -41.68 37.75 -27.02
N THR A 175 -40.84 37.03 -27.75
CA THR A 175 -41.28 36.12 -28.82
C THR A 175 -41.37 34.66 -28.37
N ARG A 176 -42.09 33.82 -29.13
CA ARG A 176 -42.13 32.36 -28.90
C ARG A 176 -40.74 31.71 -28.96
N THR A 177 -39.82 32.29 -29.73
CA THR A 177 -38.44 31.81 -29.82
C THR A 177 -37.66 32.02 -28.53
N ASP A 178 -37.90 33.11 -27.79
CA ASP A 178 -37.25 33.39 -26.50
C ASP A 178 -37.69 32.38 -25.42
N VAL A 179 -38.99 32.04 -25.41
CA VAL A 179 -39.54 30.99 -24.53
C VAL A 179 -38.94 29.63 -24.87
N ALA A 180 -38.93 29.25 -26.16
CA ALA A 180 -38.37 27.97 -26.61
C ALA A 180 -36.88 27.84 -26.28
N GLN A 181 -36.13 28.95 -26.39
CA GLN A 181 -34.71 28.99 -26.03
C GLN A 181 -34.49 28.81 -24.53
N SER A 182 -35.28 29.48 -23.69
CA SER A 182 -35.23 29.31 -22.24
C SER A 182 -35.58 27.88 -21.80
N GLN A 183 -36.59 27.27 -22.44
CA GLN A 183 -36.95 25.85 -22.23
C GLN A 183 -35.79 24.93 -22.61
N SER A 184 -35.13 25.17 -23.74
CA SER A 184 -33.97 24.38 -24.17
C SER A 184 -32.80 24.48 -23.19
N ARG A 185 -32.49 25.69 -22.69
CA ARG A 185 -31.42 25.89 -21.70
C ARG A 185 -31.72 25.18 -20.38
N LEU A 186 -32.96 25.28 -19.88
CA LEU A 186 -33.37 24.57 -18.66
C LEU A 186 -33.26 23.05 -18.82
N ALA A 187 -33.69 22.50 -19.96
CA ALA A 187 -33.60 21.06 -20.23
C ALA A 187 -32.12 20.57 -20.29
N LEU A 188 -31.22 21.36 -20.89
CA LEU A 188 -29.79 21.06 -20.89
C LEU A 188 -29.21 21.10 -19.47
N ALA A 189 -29.51 22.14 -18.69
CA ALA A 189 -29.03 22.25 -17.31
C ALA A 189 -29.54 21.12 -16.40
N GLN A 190 -30.76 20.64 -16.62
CA GLN A 190 -31.26 19.44 -15.94
C GLN A 190 -30.43 18.20 -16.29
N GLY A 191 -30.02 18.04 -17.54
CA GLY A 191 -29.10 16.97 -17.98
C GLY A 191 -27.71 17.10 -17.36
N ASP A 192 -27.17 18.32 -17.30
CA ASP A 192 -25.87 18.62 -16.68
C ASP A 192 -25.89 18.33 -15.18
N LEU A 193 -26.96 18.69 -14.47
CA LEU A 193 -27.15 18.33 -13.07
C LEU A 193 -27.15 16.80 -12.86
N ARG A 194 -27.83 16.04 -13.71
CA ARG A 194 -27.80 14.56 -13.63
C ARG A 194 -26.40 14.01 -13.86
N SER A 195 -25.64 14.62 -14.78
CA SER A 195 -24.25 14.23 -15.05
C SER A 195 -23.34 14.56 -13.87
N ALA A 196 -23.50 15.73 -13.25
CA ALA A 196 -22.78 16.11 -12.04
C ALA A 196 -23.10 15.18 -10.85
N GLN A 197 -24.38 14.81 -10.67
CA GLN A 197 -24.82 13.86 -9.64
C GLN A 197 -24.17 12.48 -9.83
N ALA A 198 -24.16 11.96 -11.07
CA ALA A 198 -23.47 10.71 -11.38
C ALA A 198 -21.96 10.79 -11.10
N GLY A 199 -21.33 11.92 -11.43
CA GLY A 199 -19.92 12.17 -11.14
C GLY A 199 -19.61 12.22 -9.64
N LEU A 200 -20.48 12.82 -8.83
CA LEU A 200 -20.35 12.83 -7.37
C LEU A 200 -20.47 11.42 -6.79
N ILE A 201 -21.44 10.62 -7.25
CA ILE A 201 -21.58 9.22 -6.83
C ILE A 201 -20.28 8.46 -7.13
N GLN A 202 -19.71 8.59 -8.33
CA GLN A 202 -18.45 7.94 -8.67
C GLN A 202 -17.28 8.38 -7.76
N ALA A 203 -17.19 9.67 -7.43
CA ALA A 203 -16.17 10.19 -6.53
C ALA A 203 -16.31 9.61 -5.11
N ARG A 204 -17.55 9.55 -4.58
CA ARG A 204 -17.85 8.95 -3.27
C ARG A 204 -17.55 7.46 -3.23
N GLU A 205 -17.86 6.71 -4.29
CA GLU A 205 -17.51 5.28 -4.38
C GLU A 205 -16.00 5.05 -4.42
N THR A 206 -15.25 5.91 -5.13
CA THR A 206 -13.77 5.85 -5.16
C THR A 206 -13.19 6.16 -3.78
N TYR A 207 -13.78 7.11 -3.05
CA TYR A 207 -13.41 7.40 -1.67
C TYR A 207 -13.66 6.19 -0.75
N ILE A 208 -14.84 5.58 -0.83
CA ILE A 208 -15.20 4.37 -0.07
C ILE A 208 -14.21 3.23 -0.35
N GLN A 209 -13.82 3.04 -1.61
CA GLN A 209 -12.86 2.02 -2.01
C GLN A 209 -11.49 2.20 -1.32
N LEU A 210 -11.03 3.43 -1.15
CA LEU A 210 -9.70 3.73 -0.63
C LEU A 210 -9.66 3.86 0.90
N VAL A 211 -10.67 4.50 1.50
CA VAL A 211 -10.75 4.80 2.94
C VAL A 211 -11.47 3.69 3.71
N GLY A 212 -12.42 3.00 3.07
CA GLY A 212 -13.19 1.92 3.69
C GLY A 212 -14.41 2.39 4.49
N SER A 213 -14.76 3.67 4.42
CA SER A 213 -15.98 4.26 5.01
C SER A 213 -16.64 5.23 4.03
N ALA A 214 -17.96 5.44 4.18
CA ALA A 214 -18.66 6.47 3.43
C ALA A 214 -18.21 7.86 3.87
N PRO A 215 -18.00 8.81 2.94
CA PRO A 215 -17.64 10.16 3.32
C PRO A 215 -18.79 10.79 4.12
N GLY A 216 -18.50 11.30 5.31
CA GLY A 216 -19.39 12.17 6.05
C GLY A 216 -19.44 13.57 5.44
N GLN A 217 -19.58 14.57 6.28
CA GLN A 217 -19.40 15.96 5.84
C GLN A 217 -17.90 16.26 5.79
N LEU A 218 -17.35 16.51 4.60
CA LEU A 218 -15.91 16.75 4.43
C LEU A 218 -15.57 18.22 4.71
N GLU A 219 -14.52 18.47 5.50
CA GLU A 219 -14.00 19.83 5.71
C GLU A 219 -13.04 20.26 4.58
N PRO A 220 -12.93 21.56 4.27
CA PRO A 220 -11.85 22.06 3.42
C PRO A 220 -10.48 21.67 4.00
N PRO A 221 -9.54 21.15 3.18
CA PRO A 221 -8.27 20.68 3.69
C PRO A 221 -7.38 21.85 4.15
N PRO A 222 -6.51 21.63 5.17
CA PRO A 222 -5.53 22.62 5.58
C PRO A 222 -4.47 22.87 4.48
N PRO A 223 -3.78 24.02 4.48
CA PRO A 223 -2.69 24.26 3.54
C PRO A 223 -1.57 23.23 3.71
N LEU A 224 -0.96 22.83 2.60
CA LEU A 224 0.13 21.85 2.58
C LEU A 224 1.41 22.43 3.21
N PRO A 225 2.02 21.77 4.20
CA PRO A 225 3.27 22.23 4.81
C PRO A 225 4.48 21.97 3.90
N ASN A 226 5.54 22.77 4.08
CA ASN A 226 6.90 22.50 3.57
C ASN A 226 7.05 22.29 2.04
N LEU A 227 6.25 23.00 1.24
CA LEU A 227 6.44 23.01 -0.21
C LEU A 227 7.69 23.84 -0.60
N PRO A 228 8.54 23.35 -1.51
CA PRO A 228 9.78 24.03 -1.89
C PRO A 228 9.51 25.26 -2.76
N ASP A 229 10.31 26.31 -2.58
CA ASP A 229 10.19 27.56 -3.36
C ASP A 229 10.70 27.43 -4.80
N ASN A 230 11.58 26.46 -5.06
CA ASN A 230 12.22 26.28 -6.36
C ASN A 230 12.47 24.82 -6.69
N THR A 231 12.56 24.54 -7.99
CA THR A 231 12.74 23.18 -8.52
C THR A 231 14.04 22.52 -8.06
N ARG A 232 15.11 23.29 -7.84
CA ARG A 232 16.41 22.73 -7.40
C ARG A 232 16.30 22.17 -5.99
N MET A 233 15.72 22.94 -5.08
CA MET A 233 15.45 22.52 -3.71
C MET A 233 14.55 21.27 -3.67
N ALA A 234 13.51 21.23 -4.51
CA ALA A 234 12.64 20.05 -4.62
C ALA A 234 13.41 18.77 -5.01
N VAL A 235 14.32 18.88 -6.00
CA VAL A 235 15.15 17.76 -6.45
C VAL A 235 16.15 17.34 -5.38
N ASP A 236 16.82 18.29 -4.72
CA ASP A 236 17.80 17.99 -3.67
C ASP A 236 17.15 17.22 -2.52
N VAL A 237 15.95 17.65 -2.07
CA VAL A 237 15.18 16.94 -1.03
C VAL A 237 14.75 15.54 -1.49
N ALA A 238 14.33 15.39 -2.74
CA ALA A 238 13.91 14.11 -3.28
C ALA A 238 15.05 13.10 -3.39
N LEU A 239 16.26 13.51 -3.77
CA LEU A 239 17.42 12.61 -3.89
C LEU A 239 17.86 12.00 -2.56
N ASP A 240 17.52 12.67 -1.45
CA ASP A 240 17.82 12.23 -0.09
C ASP A 240 16.68 11.39 0.53
N ASN A 241 15.42 11.73 0.24
CA ASN A 241 14.27 11.16 0.96
C ASN A 241 13.39 10.23 0.12
N ASN A 242 13.48 10.25 -1.21
CA ASN A 242 12.58 9.49 -2.07
C ASN A 242 12.71 7.96 -1.80
N PRO A 243 11.61 7.27 -1.47
CA PRO A 243 11.65 5.86 -1.09
C PRO A 243 12.10 4.94 -2.22
N ASP A 244 11.72 5.20 -3.47
CA ASP A 244 12.06 4.34 -4.61
C ASP A 244 13.57 4.34 -4.88
N LEU A 245 14.21 5.51 -4.76
CA LEU A 245 15.66 5.65 -4.89
C LEU A 245 16.41 4.98 -3.73
N ILE A 246 15.92 5.12 -2.50
CA ILE A 246 16.47 4.41 -1.33
C ILE A 246 16.37 2.90 -1.55
N ALA A 247 15.20 2.40 -1.95
CA ALA A 247 15.00 0.98 -2.21
C ALA A 247 15.93 0.45 -3.31
N ALA A 248 16.15 1.21 -4.39
CA ALA A 248 17.09 0.84 -5.45
C ALA A 248 18.53 0.76 -4.92
N ARG A 249 18.97 1.73 -4.12
CA ARG A 249 20.32 1.75 -3.52
C ARG A 249 20.55 0.53 -2.61
N GLU A 250 19.57 0.20 -1.76
CA GLU A 250 19.66 -0.96 -0.87
C GLU A 250 19.66 -2.30 -1.61
N ARG A 251 18.88 -2.43 -2.70
CA ARG A 251 18.96 -3.63 -3.57
C ARG A 251 20.31 -3.76 -4.26
N ALA A 252 20.93 -2.65 -4.68
CA ALA A 252 22.27 -2.67 -5.24
C ALA A 252 23.32 -3.08 -4.21
N ALA A 253 23.20 -2.60 -2.96
CA ALA A 253 24.04 -3.04 -1.84
C ALA A 253 23.88 -4.55 -1.57
N ALA A 254 22.65 -5.07 -1.57
CA ALA A 254 22.36 -6.50 -1.44
C ALA A 254 23.03 -7.32 -2.56
N ALA A 255 22.93 -6.86 -3.80
CA ALA A 255 23.55 -7.51 -4.96
C ALA A 255 25.09 -7.51 -4.88
N GLY A 256 25.68 -6.51 -4.23
CA GLY A 256 27.11 -6.48 -3.89
C GLY A 256 27.51 -7.66 -3.00
N TYR A 257 26.76 -7.91 -1.92
CA TYR A 257 27.02 -9.05 -1.04
C TYR A 257 26.75 -10.41 -1.72
N ASP A 258 25.81 -10.48 -2.67
CA ASP A 258 25.56 -11.71 -3.45
C ASP A 258 26.78 -12.15 -4.28
N ILE A 259 27.63 -11.22 -4.73
CA ILE A 259 28.91 -11.54 -5.39
C ILE A 259 29.82 -12.32 -4.45
N ASP A 260 29.89 -11.89 -3.19
CA ASP A 260 30.73 -12.54 -2.18
C ASP A 260 30.16 -13.91 -1.80
N VAL A 261 28.83 -14.03 -1.70
CA VAL A 261 28.14 -15.33 -1.49
C VAL A 261 28.48 -16.30 -2.61
N ALA A 262 28.39 -15.88 -3.88
CA ALA A 262 28.76 -16.70 -5.03
C ALA A 262 30.25 -17.09 -4.99
N GLY A 263 31.11 -16.16 -4.58
CA GLY A 263 32.56 -16.35 -4.44
C GLY A 263 32.97 -17.31 -3.33
N ALA A 264 32.16 -17.44 -2.27
CA ALA A 264 32.43 -18.28 -1.10
C ALA A 264 32.45 -19.79 -1.41
N SER A 265 31.85 -20.22 -2.51
CA SER A 265 31.89 -21.62 -2.99
C SER A 265 33.30 -22.15 -3.32
N ARG A 266 34.30 -21.27 -3.40
CA ARG A 266 35.72 -21.62 -3.63
C ARG A 266 36.53 -21.72 -2.33
N LEU A 267 35.97 -21.24 -1.23
CA LEU A 267 36.69 -21.14 0.04
C LEU A 267 36.49 -22.42 0.87
N PRO A 268 37.42 -22.74 1.78
CA PRO A 268 37.28 -23.86 2.71
C PRO A 268 35.98 -23.78 3.51
N ARG A 269 35.39 -24.95 3.77
CA ARG A 269 34.27 -25.12 4.69
C ARG A 269 34.69 -26.00 5.86
N VAL A 270 34.35 -25.59 7.07
CA VAL A 270 34.60 -26.32 8.31
C VAL A 270 33.27 -26.56 9.01
N SER A 271 32.96 -27.82 9.30
CA SER A 271 31.81 -28.19 10.13
C SER A 271 32.24 -29.15 11.24
N ALA A 272 31.53 -29.11 12.37
CA ALA A 272 31.56 -30.14 13.38
C ALA A 272 30.36 -31.06 13.19
N PHE A 273 30.52 -32.35 13.45
CA PHE A 273 29.42 -33.29 13.45
C PHE A 273 29.49 -34.21 14.67
N VAL A 274 28.32 -34.61 15.14
CA VAL A 274 28.13 -35.66 16.15
C VAL A 274 27.01 -36.56 15.65
N GLY A 275 27.28 -37.84 15.47
CA GLY A 275 26.34 -38.85 15.00
C GLY A 275 26.17 -39.96 16.02
N TYR A 276 24.94 -40.46 16.17
CA TYR A 276 24.62 -41.67 16.90
C TYR A 276 23.85 -42.61 16.00
N ASP A 277 24.42 -43.78 15.74
CA ASP A 277 23.88 -44.81 14.89
C ASP A 277 23.40 -45.99 15.72
N TYR A 278 22.18 -46.43 15.47
CA TYR A 278 21.59 -47.65 15.99
C TYR A 278 21.21 -48.55 14.83
N GLN A 279 21.66 -49.79 14.86
CA GLN A 279 21.33 -50.80 13.86
C GLN A 279 20.82 -52.06 14.57
N ASN A 280 19.71 -52.60 14.10
CA ASN A 280 19.15 -53.84 14.58
C ASN A 280 18.76 -54.72 13.40
N PHE A 281 19.30 -55.94 13.36
CA PHE A 281 19.06 -56.89 12.28
C PHE A 281 17.82 -57.77 12.49
N LEU A 282 17.04 -57.51 13.54
CA LEU A 282 15.74 -58.14 13.81
C LEU A 282 15.80 -59.68 13.83
N GLY A 283 16.93 -60.26 14.26
CA GLY A 283 17.13 -61.71 14.28
C GLY A 283 17.46 -62.32 12.92
N SER A 284 17.79 -61.51 11.91
CA SER A 284 17.99 -61.96 10.54
C SER A 284 19.45 -62.20 10.16
N VAL A 285 20.41 -61.92 11.05
CA VAL A 285 21.81 -62.36 10.86
C VAL A 285 21.93 -63.81 11.34
N PRO A 286 22.39 -64.75 10.50
CA PRO A 286 22.64 -66.13 10.90
C PRO A 286 23.70 -66.22 12.01
N ASP A 287 23.55 -67.14 12.95
CA ASP A 287 24.58 -67.46 13.92
C ASP A 287 25.78 -68.13 13.26
N SER A 288 26.99 -67.84 13.72
CA SER A 288 28.23 -68.34 13.11
C SER A 288 28.67 -69.65 13.76
N PRO A 289 28.98 -70.72 13.01
CA PRO A 289 29.63 -71.89 13.58
C PRO A 289 31.03 -71.53 14.11
N LEU A 290 31.43 -72.14 15.25
CA LEU A 290 32.76 -72.00 15.87
C LEU A 290 33.90 -72.52 14.96
N ASP A 291 33.59 -73.48 14.10
CA ASP A 291 34.47 -74.06 13.09
C ASP A 291 33.68 -74.14 11.77
N PRO A 292 34.09 -73.38 10.73
CA PRO A 292 33.39 -73.35 9.44
C PRO A 292 33.37 -74.69 8.71
N ASP A 293 34.30 -75.60 9.03
CA ASP A 293 34.50 -76.87 8.32
C ASP A 293 33.85 -78.07 9.07
N ASP A 294 33.33 -77.86 10.28
CA ASP A 294 32.63 -78.89 11.07
C ASP A 294 31.10 -78.61 11.13
N PRO A 295 30.26 -79.43 10.49
CA PRO A 295 28.80 -79.27 10.49
C PRO A 295 28.14 -79.47 11.86
N ASN A 296 28.86 -79.97 12.86
CA ASN A 296 28.37 -80.11 14.25
C ASN A 296 28.99 -79.08 15.21
N SER A 297 29.69 -78.07 14.68
CA SER A 297 30.31 -77.03 15.50
C SER A 297 29.26 -76.21 16.25
N PRO A 298 29.49 -75.86 17.54
CA PRO A 298 28.55 -75.02 18.28
C PRO A 298 28.40 -73.65 17.60
N LEU A 299 27.19 -73.12 17.58
CA LEU A 299 26.89 -71.80 17.01
C LEU A 299 27.23 -70.70 18.03
N ILE A 300 27.96 -69.67 17.60
CA ILE A 300 28.14 -68.40 18.31
C ILE A 300 27.03 -67.46 17.86
N GLY A 301 26.29 -66.91 18.83
CA GLY A 301 25.24 -65.91 18.57
C GLY A 301 25.81 -64.67 17.87
N SER A 302 25.28 -64.34 16.70
CA SER A 302 25.66 -63.12 15.99
C SER A 302 25.01 -61.88 16.65
N PRO A 303 25.76 -60.78 16.92
CA PRO A 303 25.18 -59.58 17.52
C PRO A 303 24.08 -59.00 16.63
N GLN A 304 22.84 -59.06 17.09
CA GLN A 304 21.68 -58.55 16.35
C GLN A 304 21.49 -57.03 16.51
N THR A 305 22.27 -56.40 17.38
CA THR A 305 22.19 -54.96 17.67
C THR A 305 23.59 -54.36 17.68
N ALA A 306 23.77 -53.27 16.96
CA ALA A 306 24.98 -52.49 16.94
C ALA A 306 24.63 -51.02 17.26
N THR A 307 25.45 -50.41 18.09
CA THR A 307 25.38 -48.97 18.37
C THR A 307 26.75 -48.37 18.10
N ALA A 308 26.77 -47.22 17.43
CA ALA A 308 27.98 -46.45 17.21
C ALA A 308 27.71 -44.99 17.54
N SER A 309 28.73 -44.32 18.07
CA SER A 309 28.72 -42.87 18.21
C SER A 309 30.00 -42.33 17.60
N SER A 310 29.87 -41.25 16.83
CA SER A 310 30.99 -40.60 16.18
C SER A 310 30.91 -39.09 16.42
N ALA A 311 32.06 -38.47 16.60
CA ALA A 311 32.18 -37.02 16.69
C ALA A 311 33.45 -36.60 15.96
N GLY A 312 33.39 -35.52 15.19
CA GLY A 312 34.53 -35.10 14.40
C GLY A 312 34.38 -33.71 13.80
N LEU A 313 35.47 -33.25 13.20
CA LEU A 313 35.51 -32.04 12.38
C LEU A 313 35.69 -32.45 10.92
N SER A 314 34.90 -31.84 10.04
CA SER A 314 35.00 -32.01 8.60
C SER A 314 35.52 -30.73 7.97
N LEU A 315 36.65 -30.83 7.27
CA LEU A 315 37.25 -29.75 6.48
C LEU A 315 37.11 -30.12 5.00
N SER A 316 36.34 -29.33 4.25
CA SER A 316 36.17 -29.50 2.81
C SER A 316 36.78 -28.31 2.08
N ILE A 317 37.82 -28.58 1.28
CA ILE A 317 38.51 -27.57 0.46
C ILE A 317 38.35 -27.98 -1.00
N PRO A 318 37.46 -27.34 -1.77
CA PRO A 318 37.29 -27.68 -3.17
C PRO A 318 38.45 -27.11 -4.01
N LEU A 319 39.26 -27.99 -4.61
CA LEU A 319 40.41 -27.58 -5.44
C LEU A 319 40.02 -27.33 -6.90
N PHE A 320 39.12 -28.14 -7.46
CA PHE A 320 38.66 -28.02 -8.85
C PHE A 320 37.19 -28.43 -8.96
N GLN A 321 36.37 -27.56 -9.55
CA GLN A 321 34.90 -27.73 -9.65
C GLN A 321 34.38 -27.51 -11.09
N GLY A 322 35.21 -27.76 -12.11
CA GLY A 322 34.80 -27.64 -13.51
C GLY A 322 34.40 -26.22 -13.94
N GLY A 323 34.90 -25.18 -13.28
CA GLY A 323 34.63 -23.77 -13.63
C GLY A 323 33.31 -23.18 -13.13
N ARG A 324 32.42 -23.99 -12.52
CA ARG A 324 31.09 -23.54 -12.02
C ARG A 324 31.17 -22.35 -11.05
N PRO A 325 32.02 -22.33 -10.01
CA PRO A 325 32.12 -21.20 -9.08
C PRO A 325 32.47 -19.87 -9.76
N ALA A 326 33.39 -19.90 -10.74
CA ALA A 326 33.77 -18.70 -11.48
C ALA A 326 32.63 -18.20 -12.38
N ALA A 327 31.84 -19.09 -12.97
CA ALA A 327 30.65 -18.72 -13.73
C ALA A 327 29.57 -18.08 -12.84
N LEU A 328 29.30 -18.64 -11.66
CA LEU A 328 28.35 -18.07 -10.70
C LEU A 328 28.79 -16.69 -10.20
N GLN A 329 30.08 -16.50 -9.91
CA GLN A 329 30.58 -15.18 -9.50
C GLN A 329 30.44 -14.15 -10.63
N ARG A 330 30.79 -14.49 -11.88
CA ARG A 330 30.58 -13.60 -13.04
C ARG A 330 29.11 -13.28 -13.27
N GLN A 331 28.22 -14.26 -13.07
CA GLN A 331 26.77 -14.04 -13.13
C GLN A 331 26.30 -13.05 -12.05
N ALA A 332 26.76 -13.20 -10.81
CA ALA A 332 26.44 -12.29 -9.72
C ALA A 332 26.98 -10.88 -9.99
N GLN A 333 28.20 -10.75 -10.55
CA GLN A 333 28.77 -9.46 -10.96
C GLN A 333 27.91 -8.77 -12.02
N ALA A 334 27.43 -9.51 -13.03
CA ALA A 334 26.54 -8.94 -14.04
C ALA A 334 25.19 -8.50 -13.45
N ARG A 335 24.63 -9.25 -12.49
CA ARG A 335 23.42 -8.86 -11.76
C ARG A 335 23.63 -7.62 -10.90
N ALA A 336 24.77 -7.49 -10.23
CA ALA A 336 25.12 -6.29 -9.48
C ALA A 336 25.30 -5.07 -10.39
N SER A 337 25.93 -5.24 -11.56
CA SER A 337 26.00 -4.18 -12.58
C SER A 337 24.60 -3.73 -12.99
N ALA A 338 23.69 -4.66 -13.26
CA ALA A 338 22.31 -4.33 -13.58
C ALA A 338 21.60 -3.58 -12.43
N ALA A 339 21.84 -3.97 -11.17
CA ALA A 339 21.29 -3.27 -10.01
C ALA A 339 21.85 -1.84 -9.86
N LEU A 340 23.13 -1.62 -10.16
CA LEU A 340 23.73 -0.27 -10.18
C LEU A 340 23.10 0.60 -11.29
N ASP A 341 22.89 0.05 -12.48
CA ASP A 341 22.21 0.77 -13.57
C ASP A 341 20.73 1.07 -13.22
N GLN A 342 20.07 0.19 -12.46
CA GLN A 342 18.73 0.43 -11.93
C GLN A 342 18.70 1.58 -10.92
N VAL A 343 19.75 1.78 -10.12
CA VAL A 343 19.87 2.97 -9.25
C VAL A 343 19.93 4.25 -10.09
N ILE A 344 20.72 4.26 -11.16
CA ILE A 344 20.84 5.42 -12.06
C ILE A 344 19.50 5.69 -12.76
N ALA A 345 18.78 4.63 -13.17
CA ALA A 345 17.45 4.77 -13.75
C ALA A 345 16.46 5.38 -12.74
N ALA A 346 16.40 4.84 -11.52
CA ALA A 346 15.55 5.38 -10.44
C ALA A 346 15.91 6.84 -10.11
N GLU A 347 17.18 7.20 -10.07
CA GLU A 347 17.63 8.58 -9.86
C GLU A 347 17.10 9.53 -10.95
N ARG A 348 17.22 9.12 -12.23
CA ARG A 348 16.71 9.90 -13.36
C ARG A 348 15.20 10.04 -13.34
N ASP A 349 14.50 8.96 -12.99
CA ASP A 349 13.04 8.94 -12.89
C ASP A 349 12.54 9.87 -11.78
N VAL A 350 13.16 9.83 -10.59
CA VAL A 350 12.85 10.74 -9.48
C VAL A 350 13.09 12.20 -9.89
N ILE A 351 14.23 12.52 -10.51
CA ILE A 351 14.51 13.88 -10.98
C ILE A 351 13.46 14.34 -11.99
N ALA A 352 13.09 13.49 -12.95
CA ALA A 352 12.09 13.81 -13.97
C ALA A 352 10.70 14.01 -13.34
N GLN A 353 10.29 13.12 -12.45
CA GLN A 353 9.01 13.16 -11.77
C GLN A 353 8.86 14.41 -10.88
N VAL A 354 9.89 14.76 -10.09
CA VAL A 354 9.87 15.94 -9.23
C VAL A 354 9.81 17.23 -10.04
N ARG A 355 10.62 17.32 -11.11
CA ARG A 355 10.58 18.50 -12.01
C ARG A 355 9.22 18.66 -12.68
N ALA A 356 8.64 17.56 -13.15
CA ALA A 356 7.31 17.57 -13.74
C ALA A 356 6.23 17.96 -12.72
N ALA A 357 6.25 17.37 -11.52
CA ALA A 357 5.31 17.68 -10.44
C ALA A 357 5.40 19.15 -10.00
N PHE A 358 6.61 19.69 -9.86
CA PHE A 358 6.82 21.11 -9.55
C PHE A 358 6.26 22.03 -10.64
N ALA A 359 6.52 21.71 -11.91
CA ALA A 359 5.95 22.46 -13.03
C ALA A 359 4.42 22.42 -13.04
N SER A 360 3.81 21.24 -12.83
CA SER A 360 2.36 21.08 -12.73
C SER A 360 1.77 21.86 -11.55
N TYR A 361 2.42 21.84 -10.39
CA TYR A 361 1.99 22.60 -9.21
C TYR A 361 2.03 24.11 -9.46
N SER A 362 3.15 24.63 -9.98
CA SER A 362 3.29 26.07 -10.30
C SER A 362 2.27 26.53 -11.35
N ALA A 363 2.00 25.71 -12.37
CA ALA A 363 0.98 25.99 -13.36
C ALA A 363 -0.43 25.99 -12.74
N ALA A 364 -0.73 25.04 -11.85
CA ALA A 364 -2.02 24.96 -11.19
C ALA A 364 -2.31 26.18 -10.29
N LEU A 365 -1.29 26.73 -9.62
CA LEU A 365 -1.41 27.99 -8.88
C LEU A 365 -1.73 29.16 -9.81
N ALA A 366 -1.01 29.31 -10.92
CA ALA A 366 -1.27 30.37 -11.89
C ALA A 366 -2.67 30.26 -12.53
N ILE A 367 -3.15 29.04 -12.77
CA ILE A 367 -4.50 28.79 -13.28
C ILE A 367 -5.54 29.26 -12.27
N ILE A 368 -5.37 28.99 -10.97
CA ILE A 368 -6.29 29.49 -9.93
C ILE A 368 -6.42 31.01 -10.01
N ASP A 369 -5.30 31.73 -10.12
CA ASP A 369 -5.33 33.20 -10.17
C ASP A 369 -6.03 33.69 -11.44
N SER A 370 -5.78 33.08 -12.60
CA SER A 370 -6.52 33.41 -13.83
C SER A 370 -8.01 33.09 -13.75
N SER A 371 -8.40 31.96 -13.12
CA SER A 371 -9.80 31.56 -12.97
C SER A 371 -10.53 32.45 -11.97
N ARG A 372 -9.85 32.98 -10.93
CA ARG A 372 -10.42 33.97 -10.01
C ARG A 372 -10.79 35.26 -10.75
N GLU A 373 -9.88 35.77 -11.57
CA GLU A 373 -10.14 36.97 -12.39
C GLU A 373 -11.26 36.72 -13.40
N ALA A 374 -11.28 35.55 -14.04
CA ALA A 374 -12.35 35.17 -14.98
C ALA A 374 -13.72 35.13 -14.30
N VAL A 375 -13.82 34.58 -13.08
CA VAL A 375 -15.07 34.60 -12.29
C VAL A 375 -15.48 36.05 -11.97
N ALA A 376 -14.57 36.89 -11.47
CA ALA A 376 -14.89 38.28 -11.15
C ALA A 376 -15.37 39.08 -12.38
N ALA A 377 -14.71 38.89 -13.53
CA ALA A 377 -15.11 39.50 -14.79
C ALA A 377 -16.46 38.98 -15.31
N ALA A 378 -16.71 37.67 -15.21
CA ALA A 378 -17.98 37.06 -15.61
C ALA A 378 -19.15 37.50 -14.70
N GLU A 379 -18.91 37.69 -13.41
CA GLU A 379 -19.91 38.22 -12.47
C GLU A 379 -20.30 39.66 -12.82
N LEU A 380 -19.31 40.54 -13.03
CA LEU A 380 -19.54 41.91 -13.45
C LEU A 380 -20.26 41.99 -14.81
N SER A 381 -19.85 41.14 -15.76
CA SER A 381 -20.49 41.04 -17.08
C SER A 381 -21.96 40.62 -16.97
N LEU A 382 -22.26 39.61 -16.15
CA LEU A 382 -23.63 39.15 -15.91
C LEU A 382 -24.48 40.24 -15.27
N GLU A 383 -23.95 40.97 -14.29
CA GLU A 383 -24.63 42.11 -13.67
C GLU A 383 -24.98 43.18 -14.72
N GLY A 384 -24.01 43.56 -15.55
CA GLY A 384 -24.22 44.53 -16.63
C GLY A 384 -25.26 44.08 -17.65
N VAL A 385 -25.19 42.83 -18.12
CA VAL A 385 -26.13 42.27 -19.10
C VAL A 385 -27.55 42.16 -18.52
N ARG A 386 -27.70 41.80 -17.24
CA ARG A 386 -29.00 41.80 -16.55
C ARG A 386 -29.58 43.21 -16.45
N ALA A 387 -28.77 44.20 -16.10
CA ALA A 387 -29.21 45.60 -16.06
C ALA A 387 -29.65 46.10 -17.45
N GLU A 388 -28.87 45.84 -18.51
CA GLU A 388 -29.21 46.23 -19.88
C GLU A 388 -30.46 45.51 -20.41
N ASN A 389 -30.67 44.24 -20.04
CA ASN A 389 -31.88 43.50 -20.41
C ASN A 389 -33.13 44.07 -19.73
N SER A 390 -33.03 44.54 -18.48
CA SER A 390 -34.16 45.12 -17.74
C SER A 390 -34.73 46.39 -18.38
N ILE A 391 -33.91 47.10 -19.18
CA ILE A 391 -34.30 48.30 -19.93
C ILE A 391 -34.47 48.04 -21.44
N GLY A 392 -34.42 46.77 -21.87
CA GLY A 392 -34.67 46.36 -23.26
C GLY A 392 -33.50 46.52 -24.24
N ASN A 393 -32.28 46.82 -23.75
CA ASN A 393 -31.09 47.01 -24.60
C ASN A 393 -30.33 45.70 -24.90
N ARG A 394 -30.66 44.61 -24.20
CA ARG A 394 -30.10 43.27 -24.40
C ARG A 394 -31.20 42.23 -24.50
N THR A 395 -30.91 41.13 -25.19
CA THR A 395 -31.85 40.01 -25.36
C THR A 395 -31.81 39.05 -24.17
N VAL A 396 -32.85 38.23 -24.02
CA VAL A 396 -32.85 37.13 -23.03
C VAL A 396 -31.70 36.16 -23.31
N LEU A 397 -31.38 35.93 -24.58
CA LEU A 397 -30.23 35.11 -24.99
C LEU A 397 -28.91 35.64 -24.43
N ASP A 398 -28.70 36.96 -24.42
CA ASP A 398 -27.48 37.56 -23.87
C ASP A 398 -27.34 37.26 -22.38
N VAL A 399 -28.43 37.36 -21.60
CA VAL A 399 -28.45 37.01 -20.17
C VAL A 399 -28.15 35.52 -19.97
N LEU A 400 -28.82 34.64 -20.72
CA LEU A 400 -28.61 33.20 -20.64
C LEU A 400 -27.17 32.78 -20.99
N ASN A 401 -26.54 33.48 -21.95
CA ASN A 401 -25.14 33.24 -22.31
C ASN A 401 -24.20 33.73 -21.21
N ALA A 402 -24.45 34.90 -20.62
CA ALA A 402 -23.64 35.43 -19.51
C ALA A 402 -23.73 34.56 -18.25
N GLU A 403 -24.91 34.01 -17.94
CA GLU A 403 -25.08 33.04 -16.85
C GLU A 403 -24.29 31.76 -17.09
N GLN A 404 -24.31 31.24 -18.32
CA GLN A 404 -23.52 30.06 -18.67
C GLN A 404 -22.02 30.32 -18.58
N GLU A 405 -21.54 31.49 -19.01
CA GLU A 405 -20.12 31.87 -18.91
C GLU A 405 -19.66 31.96 -17.43
N LEU A 406 -20.49 32.53 -16.56
CA LEU A 406 -20.22 32.58 -15.13
C LEU A 406 -20.18 31.18 -14.51
N LEU A 407 -21.13 30.31 -14.87
CA LEU A 407 -21.14 28.92 -14.41
C LEU A 407 -19.85 28.20 -14.81
N LEU A 408 -19.46 28.29 -16.10
CA LEU A 408 -18.23 27.67 -16.60
C LEU A 408 -16.99 28.18 -15.86
N SER A 409 -16.90 29.51 -15.67
CA SER A 409 -15.79 30.13 -14.92
C SER A 409 -15.71 29.63 -13.48
N ARG A 410 -16.86 29.45 -12.81
CA ARG A 410 -16.92 28.90 -11.43
C ARG A 410 -16.52 27.42 -11.40
N VAL A 411 -16.99 26.63 -12.36
CA VAL A 411 -16.60 25.21 -12.52
C VAL A 411 -15.09 25.08 -12.72
N ASP A 412 -14.50 25.94 -13.55
CA ASP A 412 -13.06 25.97 -13.79
C ASP A 412 -12.28 26.35 -12.54
N LEU A 413 -12.74 27.36 -11.78
CA LEU A 413 -12.09 27.75 -10.51
C LEU A 413 -12.11 26.62 -9.47
N VAL A 414 -13.25 25.95 -9.29
CA VAL A 414 -13.37 24.81 -8.36
C VAL A 414 -12.44 23.67 -8.79
N THR A 415 -12.40 23.37 -10.09
CA THR A 415 -11.52 22.34 -10.65
C THR A 415 -10.04 22.69 -10.51
N ALA A 416 -9.68 23.97 -10.72
CA ALA A 416 -8.31 24.48 -10.55
C ALA A 416 -7.85 24.36 -9.09
N ARG A 417 -8.70 24.70 -8.12
CA ARG A 417 -8.42 24.54 -6.68
C ARG A 417 -8.13 23.09 -6.31
N ARG A 418 -8.97 22.15 -6.77
CA ARG A 418 -8.75 20.71 -6.60
C ARG A 418 -7.42 20.28 -7.21
N ASN A 419 -7.14 20.69 -8.45
CA ASN A 419 -5.93 20.29 -9.17
C ASN A 419 -4.66 20.82 -8.53
N ALA A 420 -4.66 22.06 -8.01
CA ALA A 420 -3.51 22.62 -7.32
C ALA A 420 -3.20 21.88 -6.02
N TYR A 421 -4.24 21.55 -5.23
CA TYR A 421 -4.05 20.79 -3.99
C TYR A 421 -3.47 19.40 -4.26
N VAL A 422 -4.04 18.69 -5.24
CA VAL A 422 -3.53 17.36 -5.64
C VAL A 422 -2.12 17.46 -6.23
N ALA A 423 -1.82 18.48 -7.04
CA ALA A 423 -0.47 18.69 -7.59
C ALA A 423 0.57 19.04 -6.51
N GLY A 424 0.18 19.79 -5.48
CA GLY A 424 1.05 20.06 -4.33
C GLY A 424 1.35 18.79 -3.54
N PHE A 425 0.33 17.95 -3.32
CA PHE A 425 0.51 16.68 -2.62
C PHE A 425 1.34 15.68 -3.44
N THR A 426 1.16 15.61 -4.76
CA THR A 426 1.98 14.74 -5.62
C THR A 426 3.44 15.19 -5.66
N LEU A 427 3.71 16.49 -5.55
CA LEU A 427 5.06 17.00 -5.37
C LEU A 427 5.66 16.56 -4.02
N LEU A 428 4.91 16.66 -2.91
CA LEU A 428 5.35 16.14 -1.60
C LEU A 428 5.66 14.64 -1.66
N ALA A 429 4.80 13.86 -2.31
CA ALA A 429 5.01 12.42 -2.50
C ALA A 429 6.25 12.11 -3.34
N ALA A 430 6.45 12.84 -4.44
CA ALA A 430 7.65 12.68 -5.28
C ALA A 430 8.94 13.03 -4.52
N MET A 431 8.89 13.98 -3.58
CA MET A 431 10.01 14.32 -2.69
C MET A 431 10.23 13.32 -1.54
N GLY A 432 9.33 12.35 -1.33
CA GLY A 432 9.39 11.43 -0.19
C GLY A 432 8.97 12.07 1.14
N LEU A 433 8.14 13.12 1.10
CA LEU A 433 7.62 13.86 2.26
C LEU A 433 6.10 13.67 2.46
N ALA A 434 5.49 12.70 1.77
CA ALA A 434 4.08 12.36 1.92
C ALA A 434 3.89 11.06 2.69
N GLU A 435 4.61 10.90 3.80
CA GLU A 435 4.54 9.72 4.66
C GLU A 435 3.77 10.02 5.96
N ALA A 436 3.35 8.97 6.66
CA ALA A 436 2.50 9.13 7.84
C ALA A 436 3.15 9.99 8.95
N ARG A 437 4.48 9.92 9.04
CA ARG A 437 5.32 10.72 9.94
C ARG A 437 5.39 12.20 9.57
N ASP A 438 5.30 12.54 8.28
CA ASP A 438 5.43 13.91 7.79
C ASP A 438 4.09 14.64 7.81
N LEU A 439 3.00 13.89 7.61
CA LEU A 439 1.62 14.40 7.63
C LEU A 439 1.07 14.58 9.06
N GLY A 440 1.87 14.29 10.07
CA GLY A 440 1.51 14.45 11.48
C GLY A 440 0.28 13.63 11.87
N ILE A 441 0.05 12.46 11.25
CA ILE A 441 -1.06 11.56 11.59
C ILE A 441 -0.73 10.86 12.93
N GLU A 442 -0.52 11.65 13.99
CA GLU A 442 0.00 11.26 15.30
C GLU A 442 -1.10 10.82 16.27
N GLY A 443 -2.35 10.68 15.81
CA GLY A 443 -3.49 10.23 16.62
C GLY A 443 -3.52 8.73 16.92
N GLY A 444 -2.55 7.94 16.47
CA GLY A 444 -2.46 6.49 16.74
C GLY A 444 -1.04 5.95 16.59
N ALA A 445 -0.81 4.71 17.07
CA ALA A 445 0.47 4.05 16.91
C ALA A 445 0.77 3.84 15.42
N LEU A 446 1.76 4.56 14.88
CA LEU A 446 2.28 4.34 13.53
C LEU A 446 2.79 2.89 13.41
N TYR A 447 2.68 2.30 12.23
CA TYR A 447 3.26 0.98 11.99
C TYR A 447 4.77 1.08 12.12
N ASP A 448 5.34 0.43 13.13
CA ASP A 448 6.78 0.32 13.29
C ASP A 448 7.29 -0.95 12.58
N PRO A 449 8.02 -0.81 11.46
CA PRO A 449 8.56 -1.94 10.72
C PRO A 449 9.64 -2.71 11.51
N LEU A 450 10.22 -2.14 12.57
CA LEU A 450 11.24 -2.79 13.38
C LEU A 450 10.67 -3.85 14.33
N VAL A 451 9.43 -3.66 14.80
CA VAL A 451 8.82 -4.55 15.81
C VAL A 451 8.79 -5.99 15.32
N ASN A 452 8.38 -6.22 14.07
CA ASN A 452 8.36 -7.57 13.52
C ASN A 452 9.78 -8.10 13.30
N TYR A 453 10.65 -7.30 12.68
CA TYR A 453 12.04 -7.66 12.42
C TYR A 453 12.79 -8.09 13.70
N ASP A 454 12.68 -7.32 14.78
CA ASP A 454 13.32 -7.63 16.06
C ASP A 454 12.72 -8.88 16.71
N ARG A 455 11.40 -9.07 16.56
CA ARG A 455 10.69 -10.25 17.06
C ARG A 455 11.13 -11.55 16.36
N VAL A 456 11.42 -11.52 15.05
CA VAL A 456 11.61 -12.73 14.23
C VAL A 456 13.07 -13.03 13.89
N SER A 457 13.89 -12.01 13.67
CA SER A 457 15.26 -12.18 13.16
C SER A 457 16.17 -13.02 14.07
N GLY A 458 15.82 -13.14 15.35
CA GLY A 458 16.54 -13.92 16.36
C GLY A 458 15.90 -15.25 16.74
N ARG A 459 14.78 -15.67 16.13
CA ARG A 459 14.07 -16.91 16.51
C ARG A 459 14.75 -18.17 15.97
N TRP A 460 14.78 -19.22 16.79
CA TRP A 460 15.49 -20.49 16.53
C TRP A 460 14.57 -21.72 16.54
N ASN A 461 13.29 -21.58 16.89
CA ASN A 461 12.38 -22.71 17.06
C ASN A 461 11.66 -23.03 15.75
N ASP A 462 11.91 -24.21 15.19
CA ASP A 462 11.27 -24.70 13.94
C ASP A 462 9.76 -24.93 14.06
N TRP A 463 9.26 -25.09 15.29
CA TRP A 463 7.83 -25.31 15.57
C TRP A 463 7.08 -24.02 15.92
N ASP A 464 7.78 -22.90 15.94
CA ASP A 464 7.16 -21.60 16.13
C ASP A 464 6.29 -21.28 14.91
N ARG A 465 5.07 -20.82 15.18
CA ARG A 465 4.11 -20.41 14.17
C ARG A 465 3.56 -19.06 14.54
N GLY A 466 3.39 -18.21 13.54
CA GLY A 466 2.61 -16.99 13.69
C GLY A 466 1.14 -17.32 14.00
N SER A 467 0.39 -16.31 14.43
CA SER A 467 -1.08 -16.38 14.42
C SER A 467 -1.57 -16.66 13.00
N ASP A 468 -2.72 -17.32 12.88
CA ASP A 468 -3.35 -17.56 11.59
C ASP A 468 -3.58 -16.23 10.84
N PRO A 469 -3.45 -16.23 9.50
CA PRO A 469 -3.58 -15.00 8.72
C PRO A 469 -5.02 -14.50 8.76
N GLU A 470 -5.20 -13.28 9.23
CA GLU A 470 -6.49 -12.58 9.22
C GLU A 470 -6.43 -11.37 8.28
N ALA A 471 -7.53 -11.13 7.57
CA ALA A 471 -7.68 -9.93 6.76
C ALA A 471 -7.93 -8.73 7.68
N LEU A 472 -6.94 -7.85 7.80
CA LEU A 472 -7.04 -6.62 8.60
C LEU A 472 -7.75 -5.48 7.85
N GLY A 473 -7.90 -5.60 6.53
CA GLY A 473 -8.56 -4.58 5.72
C GLY A 473 -10.07 -4.59 5.88
N THR A 474 -10.69 -3.41 5.85
CA THR A 474 -12.14 -3.28 6.01
C THR A 474 -12.85 -3.68 4.72
N ARG A 475 -13.94 -4.44 4.85
CA ARG A 475 -14.82 -4.77 3.73
C ARG A 475 -15.86 -3.66 3.56
N THR A 476 -16.13 -3.29 2.32
CA THR A 476 -17.09 -2.22 1.98
C THR A 476 -18.49 -2.74 1.64
N ILE A 477 -18.73 -4.06 1.71
CA ILE A 477 -19.99 -4.69 1.32
C ILE A 477 -21.21 -4.21 2.15
N ASP A 478 -20.97 -3.84 3.41
CA ASP A 478 -22.01 -3.38 4.34
C ASP A 478 -22.28 -1.87 4.21
N ILE A 479 -21.51 -1.16 3.39
CA ILE A 479 -21.67 0.28 3.15
C ILE A 479 -22.78 0.47 2.11
N PRO A 480 -23.82 1.28 2.40
CA PRO A 480 -24.87 1.55 1.43
C PRO A 480 -24.30 2.25 0.19
N ALA A 481 -24.94 2.04 -0.96
CA ALA A 481 -24.57 2.71 -2.21
C ALA A 481 -24.55 4.23 -2.02
N ALA A 482 -23.53 4.90 -2.55
CA ALA A 482 -23.41 6.34 -2.45
C ALA A 482 -24.57 7.03 -3.19
N ASP A 483 -25.12 8.06 -2.56
CA ASP A 483 -26.08 8.96 -3.17
C ASP A 483 -25.39 10.23 -3.71
N ALA A 484 -26.17 11.08 -4.38
CA ALA A 484 -25.75 12.41 -4.80
C ALA A 484 -26.40 13.51 -3.95
N GLU A 485 -26.93 13.17 -2.77
CA GLU A 485 -27.55 14.15 -1.89
C GLU A 485 -26.46 15.01 -1.25
N ILE A 486 -26.59 16.32 -1.41
CA ILE A 486 -25.84 17.30 -0.64
C ILE A 486 -26.64 17.46 0.65
N ARG A 487 -26.07 17.06 1.79
CA ARG A 487 -26.70 17.31 3.08
C ARG A 487 -26.63 18.82 3.34
N ASP A 488 -27.76 19.50 3.16
CA ASP A 488 -27.89 20.94 3.33
C ASP A 488 -27.35 21.40 4.69
N VAL A 489 -26.33 22.25 4.65
CA VAL A 489 -26.19 23.33 5.62
C VAL A 489 -26.91 24.53 4.97
N TYR A 490 -28.04 24.95 5.54
CA TYR A 490 -28.69 26.23 5.22
C TYR A 490 -27.62 27.35 5.12
N GLY A 491 -27.59 28.11 4.00
CA GLY A 491 -26.49 29.00 3.55
C GLY A 491 -26.32 30.34 4.32
N PRO A 492 -25.79 31.45 3.74
CA PRO A 492 -25.07 31.68 2.47
C PRO A 492 -23.66 32.33 2.66
N VAL A 493 -22.94 32.56 1.55
CA VAL A 493 -21.72 33.40 1.40
C VAL A 493 -20.42 32.79 1.94
N LEU A 494 -19.62 32.20 1.04
CA LEU A 494 -18.17 32.30 1.16
C LEU A 494 -17.82 33.77 0.92
N ASP A 495 -17.62 34.51 1.99
CA ASP A 495 -17.02 35.84 1.91
C ASP A 495 -15.59 35.65 1.40
N PRO A 496 -15.15 36.40 0.37
CA PRO A 496 -13.78 36.32 -0.14
C PRO A 496 -12.75 37.04 0.76
N GLU A 497 -13.10 37.41 1.99
CA GLU A 497 -12.21 38.10 2.92
C GLU A 497 -12.02 37.30 4.22
N THR A 498 -11.05 36.38 4.21
CA THR A 498 -10.22 36.08 5.40
C THR A 498 -8.87 35.54 4.95
N ASP A 499 -7.89 36.44 4.97
CA ASP A 499 -6.40 36.33 5.00
C ASP A 499 -5.67 35.15 4.32
#